data_AF-A0A0R0K4Y2-F1
#
_entry.id   AF-A0A0R0K4Y2-F1
#
_cell.length_a   1.000
_cell.length_b   1.000
_cell.length_c   1.000
_cell.angle_alpha   90.00
_cell.angle_beta   90.00
_cell.angle_gamma   90.00
#
_symmetry.space_group_name_H-M   'P 1'
#
loop_
_entity.id
_entity.type
_entity.pdbx_description
1 polymer ?
#
loop_
_entity_poly.entity_id
_entity_poly.type
_entity_poly.pdbx_seq_one_letter_code
_entity_poly.pdbx_strand_id
1 'polypeptide(L)'
;MRHLLHGRLDVIIREIDTLPSLNEWNFNLCCKELYLHITGWSVYTEITLIRDPMKPRTRITLGELPKMKAEEGVKVLMLVWDDRTSVLDFKKNGLMAAHDQETADYFKNKKVNCVLCPRNPDDGKSIVQGFETSTIQVAGAATGQQGQKRTILSFVGGIDLCDGRYDIQEHPLFSTLDTVHKDDFHQPNFSGASIKKEGSVAWDVLLNFQQRWEKQVGNQLLFSSSKLDEYFVPRSTVATTNENETWNVQLFRSIDGGAASGFPQDPEDAAELGLVSGKDNITDRSIHDAYINAIRRAKNFIYTENHFVRSSHGWQAYEIGIDIRKNPNPTLIKDKIKIEYISERLVSF
;
A
#
# COMPACT_ATOMS: atom_id res chain seq x y z
N MET A 1 -4.70 7.05 -25.05
CA MET A 1 -3.98 6.14 -24.13
C MET A 1 -3.87 4.73 -24.72
N ARG A 2 -3.21 4.55 -25.88
CA ARG A 2 -3.05 3.26 -26.59
C ARG A 2 -1.65 2.63 -26.42
N HIS A 3 -1.10 2.62 -25.21
CA HIS A 3 0.26 2.07 -24.97
C HIS A 3 0.35 0.88 -23.99
N LEU A 4 -0.76 0.24 -23.64
CA LEU A 4 -0.72 -1.11 -23.05
C LEU A 4 -0.67 -2.17 -24.16
N LEU A 5 0.33 -2.05 -25.03
CA LEU A 5 0.73 -3.08 -26.00
C LEU A 5 1.98 -3.74 -25.43
N HIS A 6 1.86 -5.01 -25.04
CA HIS A 6 2.88 -6.06 -25.12
C HIS A 6 4.31 -5.53 -25.31
N GLY A 7 4.90 -4.98 -24.25
CA GLY A 7 6.28 -4.52 -24.21
C GLY A 7 6.95 -5.09 -22.97
N ARG A 8 8.10 -5.74 -23.15
CA ARG A 8 9.01 -6.18 -22.08
C ARG A 8 9.17 -5.01 -21.09
N LEU A 9 8.80 -5.23 -19.82
CA LEU A 9 8.84 -4.21 -18.77
C LEU A 9 9.91 -4.63 -17.78
N ASP A 10 11.05 -3.92 -17.77
CA ASP A 10 12.20 -4.31 -16.97
C ASP A 10 12.13 -3.74 -15.55
N VAL A 11 12.09 -4.63 -14.56
CA VAL A 11 11.96 -4.30 -13.13
C VAL A 11 12.77 -5.29 -12.30
N ILE A 12 13.47 -4.82 -11.25
CA ILE A 12 13.95 -5.70 -10.17
C ILE A 12 12.83 -5.78 -9.13
N ILE A 13 12.34 -6.99 -8.88
CA ILE A 13 11.46 -7.28 -7.74
C ILE A 13 12.28 -7.92 -6.64
N ARG A 14 12.28 -7.35 -5.43
CA ARG A 14 12.76 -8.04 -4.22
C ARG A 14 11.61 -8.19 -3.25
N GLU A 15 11.33 -9.43 -2.87
CA GLU A 15 10.45 -9.73 -1.75
C GLU A 15 11.10 -9.21 -0.46
N ILE A 16 10.29 -8.52 0.33
CA ILE A 16 10.63 -7.82 1.54
C ILE A 16 9.77 -8.47 2.63
N ASP A 17 10.30 -9.47 3.29
CA ASP A 17 9.58 -10.15 4.38
C ASP A 17 10.17 -9.84 5.75
N THR A 18 11.33 -9.18 5.81
CA THR A 18 12.07 -8.93 7.05
C THR A 18 12.93 -7.66 6.95
N LEU A 19 13.49 -7.24 8.10
CA LEU A 19 14.56 -6.28 8.39
C LEU A 19 15.33 -5.56 7.25
N PRO A 20 15.76 -6.19 6.14
CA PRO A 20 16.48 -5.48 5.07
C PRO A 20 15.72 -4.32 4.41
N SER A 21 14.39 -4.33 4.39
CA SER A 21 13.64 -3.31 3.66
C SER A 21 13.54 -1.96 4.32
N LEU A 22 13.27 -1.91 5.62
CA LEU A 22 13.22 -0.66 6.36
C LEU A 22 14.61 0.00 6.37
N ASN A 23 15.67 -0.81 6.34
CA ASN A 23 17.04 -0.37 6.14
C ASN A 23 17.29 0.19 4.73
N GLU A 24 16.83 -0.50 3.67
CA GLU A 24 16.91 0.01 2.30
C GLU A 24 16.08 1.29 2.10
N TRP A 25 14.93 1.40 2.76
CA TRP A 25 14.14 2.62 2.83
C TRP A 25 14.96 3.77 3.41
N ASN A 26 15.57 3.57 4.59
CA ASN A 26 16.37 4.62 5.20
C ASN A 26 17.59 5.01 4.33
N PHE A 27 18.23 4.03 3.67
CA PHE A 27 19.36 4.30 2.77
C PHE A 27 18.96 5.13 1.55
N ASN A 28 17.83 4.80 0.92
CA ASN A 28 17.34 5.54 -0.24
C ASN A 28 16.85 6.94 0.15
N LEU A 29 16.15 7.06 1.28
CA LEU A 29 15.69 8.35 1.83
C LEU A 29 16.86 9.29 2.14
N CYS A 30 18.04 8.79 2.49
CA CYS A 30 19.22 9.62 2.72
C CYS A 30 19.77 10.30 1.45
N CYS A 31 19.42 9.84 0.25
CA CYS A 31 19.87 10.46 -1.00
C CYS A 31 19.18 11.81 -1.27
N LYS A 32 19.74 12.63 -2.17
CA LYS A 32 19.14 13.91 -2.61
C LYS A 32 17.95 13.67 -3.54
N GLU A 33 16.86 13.22 -2.95
CA GLU A 33 15.59 12.95 -3.60
C GLU A 33 14.93 14.25 -4.08
N LEU A 34 14.12 14.18 -5.13
CA LEU A 34 13.26 15.29 -5.55
C LEU A 34 11.90 15.25 -4.85
N TYR A 35 11.45 14.04 -4.53
CA TYR A 35 10.16 13.81 -3.92
C TYR A 35 10.18 12.57 -3.05
N LEU A 36 9.30 12.57 -2.06
CA LEU A 36 8.94 11.44 -1.23
C LEU A 36 7.42 11.41 -1.12
N HIS A 37 6.82 10.36 -1.67
CA HIS A 37 5.38 10.14 -1.57
C HIS A 37 5.14 8.97 -0.64
N ILE A 38 4.22 9.05 0.32
CA ILE A 38 3.87 7.95 1.23
C ILE A 38 2.35 7.79 1.26
N THR A 39 1.84 6.58 1.09
CA THR A 39 0.43 6.28 1.40
C THR A 39 0.33 5.16 2.39
N GLY A 40 -0.54 5.25 3.37
CA GLY A 40 -0.65 4.22 4.40
C GLY A 40 -2.01 4.10 5.02
N TRP A 41 -2.32 2.89 5.49
CA TRP A 41 -3.48 2.69 6.35
C TRP A 41 -3.21 3.24 7.75
N SER A 42 -2.00 3.01 8.27
CA SER A 42 -1.48 3.69 9.44
C SER A 42 -0.03 4.10 9.19
N VAL A 43 0.34 5.24 9.74
CA VAL A 43 1.72 5.71 9.81
C VAL A 43 1.94 6.13 11.25
N TYR A 44 3.06 5.74 11.86
CA TYR A 44 3.39 6.15 13.23
C TYR A 44 4.75 6.83 13.26
N THR A 45 4.77 8.12 13.63
CA THR A 45 5.96 8.98 13.49
C THR A 45 7.11 8.60 14.42
N GLU A 46 6.84 7.91 15.52
CA GLU A 46 7.85 7.65 16.56
C GLU A 46 8.66 6.36 16.32
N ILE A 47 8.29 5.53 15.34
CA ILE A 47 9.07 4.32 15.04
C ILE A 47 10.44 4.67 14.46
N THR A 48 11.42 3.79 14.68
CA THR A 48 12.70 3.81 13.95
C THR A 48 12.73 2.68 12.92
N LEU A 49 13.25 2.99 11.73
CA LEU A 49 13.32 2.03 10.62
C LEU A 49 14.49 1.04 10.75
N ILE A 50 15.61 1.47 11.35
CA ILE A 50 16.82 0.65 11.54
C ILE A 50 16.91 0.25 13.01
N ARG A 51 16.69 -1.03 13.31
CA ARG A 51 16.84 -1.57 14.68
C ARG A 51 17.80 -2.75 14.77
N ASP A 52 18.33 -3.21 13.64
CA ASP A 52 19.35 -4.26 13.57
C ASP A 52 20.59 -3.88 14.41
N PRO A 53 20.94 -4.66 15.46
CA PRO A 53 22.12 -4.40 16.29
C PRO A 53 23.44 -4.39 15.52
N MET A 54 23.50 -5.05 14.35
CA MET A 54 24.69 -5.13 13.51
C MET A 54 24.88 -3.90 12.61
N LYS A 55 23.89 -2.99 12.56
CA LYS A 55 23.96 -1.75 11.77
C LYS A 55 24.18 -0.53 12.66
N PRO A 56 24.77 0.56 12.11
CA PRO A 56 24.86 1.82 12.82
C PRO A 56 23.48 2.28 13.28
N ARG A 57 23.29 2.38 14.61
CA ARG A 57 22.02 2.86 15.17
C ARG A 57 21.80 4.31 14.78
N THR A 58 20.73 4.56 14.05
CA THR A 58 20.16 5.90 13.92
C THR A 58 19.07 6.07 14.97
N ARG A 59 19.02 7.26 15.59
CA ARG A 59 17.91 7.65 16.47
C ARG A 59 16.82 8.41 15.72
N ILE A 60 16.98 8.61 14.41
CA ILE A 60 16.04 9.36 13.59
C ILE A 60 14.73 8.57 13.49
N THR A 61 13.65 9.18 13.93
CA THR A 61 12.31 8.59 13.84
C THR A 61 11.73 8.72 12.42
N LEU A 62 10.70 7.95 12.13
CA LEU A 62 9.97 8.05 10.87
C LEU A 62 9.36 9.44 10.66
N GLY A 63 9.01 10.17 11.72
CA GLY A 63 8.54 11.55 11.62
C GLY A 63 9.65 12.55 11.27
N GLU A 64 10.84 12.35 11.84
CA GLU A 64 11.98 13.24 11.64
C GLU A 64 12.54 13.16 10.22
N LEU A 65 12.59 11.97 9.63
CA LEU A 65 13.22 11.76 8.32
C LEU A 65 12.52 12.52 7.17
N PRO A 66 11.19 12.38 6.94
CA PRO A 66 10.47 13.19 5.97
C PRO A 66 10.52 14.69 6.30
N LYS A 67 10.54 15.06 7.59
CA LYS A 67 10.67 16.47 8.01
C LYS A 67 12.01 17.06 7.54
N MET A 68 13.11 16.37 7.81
CA MET A 68 14.46 16.78 7.37
C MET A 68 14.54 16.87 5.84
N LYS A 69 13.99 15.87 5.13
CA LYS A 69 13.93 15.87 3.66
C LYS A 69 13.14 17.06 3.12
N ALA A 70 11.99 17.36 3.71
CA ALA A 70 11.21 18.53 3.33
C ALA A 70 11.96 19.85 3.60
N GLU A 71 12.76 19.91 4.66
CA GLU A 71 13.64 21.06 4.96
C GLU A 71 14.76 21.22 3.92
N GLU A 72 15.31 20.13 3.40
CA GLU A 72 16.28 20.08 2.28
C GLU A 72 15.68 20.44 0.91
N GLY A 73 14.36 20.62 0.83
CA GLY A 73 13.64 20.96 -0.40
C GLY A 73 13.07 19.76 -1.16
N VAL A 74 13.12 18.55 -0.58
CA VAL A 74 12.40 17.39 -1.13
C VAL A 74 10.91 17.62 -0.99
N LYS A 75 10.15 17.35 -2.05
CA LYS A 75 8.70 17.45 -1.99
C LYS A 75 8.11 16.22 -1.29
N VAL A 76 7.67 16.39 -0.04
CA VAL A 76 7.10 15.30 0.76
C VAL A 76 5.57 15.40 0.80
N LEU A 77 4.90 14.40 0.24
CA LEU A 77 3.44 14.28 0.18
C LEU A 77 2.99 12.96 0.83
N MET A 78 2.04 13.02 1.76
CA MET A 78 1.55 11.84 2.47
C MET A 78 0.01 11.75 2.41
N LEU A 79 -0.51 10.60 2.02
CA LEU A 79 -1.94 10.26 2.12
C LEU A 79 -2.09 9.17 3.18
N VAL A 80 -2.48 9.56 4.39
CA VAL A 80 -2.74 8.64 5.50
C VAL A 80 -4.25 8.42 5.59
N TRP A 81 -4.69 7.18 5.74
CA TRP A 81 -6.11 6.88 5.86
C TRP A 81 -6.72 7.59 7.08
N ASP A 82 -7.91 8.17 6.91
CA ASP A 82 -8.68 8.83 7.97
C ASP A 82 -9.64 7.83 8.61
N ASP A 83 -9.25 7.27 9.77
CA ASP A 83 -10.11 6.46 10.61
C ASP A 83 -11.16 7.35 11.26
N ARG A 84 -12.30 7.51 10.59
CA ARG A 84 -13.44 8.31 11.09
C ARG A 84 -14.02 7.82 12.43
N THR A 85 -13.57 6.69 12.99
CA THR A 85 -13.94 6.27 14.36
C THR A 85 -13.07 6.89 15.44
N SER A 86 -11.97 7.56 15.08
CA SER A 86 -11.11 8.30 16.01
C SER A 86 -11.78 9.58 16.56
N VAL A 87 -12.89 10.01 15.96
CA VAL A 87 -13.60 11.26 16.29
C VAL A 87 -14.96 10.97 16.89
N LEU A 88 -15.04 10.75 18.22
CA LEU A 88 -16.16 11.06 19.14
C LEU A 88 -15.87 10.46 20.53
N ASP A 89 -15.34 11.30 21.43
CA ASP A 89 -15.36 11.21 22.91
C ASP A 89 -14.85 9.97 23.66
N PHE A 90 -14.48 8.85 23.02
CA PHE A 90 -14.18 7.62 23.79
C PHE A 90 -12.89 6.84 23.46
N LYS A 91 -12.18 7.07 22.35
CA LYS A 91 -10.83 6.49 22.11
C LYS A 91 -10.02 7.33 21.14
N LYS A 92 -8.89 7.91 21.59
CA LYS A 92 -7.92 8.60 20.70
C LYS A 92 -7.38 7.72 19.58
N ASN A 93 -7.42 6.39 19.75
CA ASN A 93 -6.81 5.42 18.83
C ASN A 93 -7.83 4.80 17.85
N GLY A 94 -9.01 5.40 17.69
CA GLY A 94 -10.10 4.81 16.90
C GLY A 94 -10.46 3.39 17.36
N LEU A 95 -11.30 2.70 16.60
CA LEU A 95 -11.53 1.26 16.81
C LEU A 95 -10.33 0.43 16.34
N MET A 96 -9.50 1.01 15.47
CA MET A 96 -8.52 0.27 14.66
C MET A 96 -7.07 0.44 15.10
N ALA A 97 -6.78 1.16 16.19
CA ALA A 97 -5.41 1.44 16.62
C ALA A 97 -4.55 2.09 15.51
N ALA A 98 -5.17 2.96 14.71
CA ALA A 98 -4.46 3.77 13.73
C ALA A 98 -3.88 5.04 14.39
N HIS A 99 -2.71 5.49 13.91
CA HIS A 99 -2.02 6.70 14.37
C HIS A 99 -2.20 7.85 13.38
N ASP A 100 -3.31 7.87 12.66
CA ASP A 100 -3.60 8.80 11.57
C ASP A 100 -3.67 10.25 12.05
N GLN A 101 -4.52 10.54 13.04
CA GLN A 101 -4.69 11.89 13.57
C GLN A 101 -3.42 12.41 14.24
N GLU A 102 -2.73 11.55 15.00
CA GLU A 102 -1.44 11.86 15.64
C GLU A 102 -0.37 12.21 14.59
N THR A 103 -0.31 11.45 13.50
CA THR A 103 0.62 11.71 12.39
C THR A 103 0.30 13.00 11.65
N ALA A 104 -0.99 13.28 11.39
CA ALA A 104 -1.41 14.53 10.78
C ALA A 104 -1.05 15.74 11.66
N ASP A 105 -1.28 15.64 12.97
CA ASP A 105 -0.92 16.70 13.93
C ASP A 105 0.60 16.89 14.06
N TYR A 106 1.40 15.82 14.00
CA TYR A 106 2.87 15.89 13.99
C TYR A 106 3.40 16.74 12.82
N PHE A 107 2.84 16.53 11.62
CA PHE A 107 3.24 17.25 10.41
C PHE A 107 2.53 18.58 10.20
N LYS A 108 1.56 18.93 11.05
CA LYS A 108 0.86 20.20 10.99
C LYS A 108 1.85 21.37 11.08
N ASN A 109 1.69 22.33 10.16
CA ASN A 109 2.58 23.50 10.01
C ASN A 109 4.06 23.15 9.73
N LYS A 110 4.34 21.95 9.21
CA LYS A 110 5.66 21.57 8.69
C LYS A 110 5.65 21.65 7.16
N LYS A 111 6.84 21.49 6.55
CA LYS A 111 6.98 21.43 5.07
C LYS A 111 6.49 20.10 4.46
N VAL A 112 6.21 19.12 5.30
CA VAL A 112 5.61 17.83 4.90
C VAL A 112 4.11 18.05 4.71
N ASN A 113 3.58 17.66 3.54
CA ASN A 113 2.15 17.77 3.26
C ASN A 113 1.46 16.45 3.60
N CYS A 114 1.05 16.31 4.85
CA CYS A 114 0.29 15.16 5.32
C CYS A 114 -1.22 15.44 5.22
N VAL A 115 -1.96 14.58 4.51
CA VAL A 115 -3.40 14.70 4.34
C VAL A 115 -4.08 13.42 4.82
N LEU A 116 -5.07 13.60 5.70
CA LEU A 116 -5.99 12.56 6.10
C LEU A 116 -7.00 12.29 4.97
N CYS A 117 -7.05 11.03 4.56
CA CYS A 117 -7.70 10.56 3.35
C CYS A 117 -8.90 9.69 3.75
N PRO A 118 -10.11 10.26 3.83
CA PRO A 118 -11.29 9.48 4.11
C PRO A 118 -11.66 8.57 2.94
N ARG A 119 -12.18 7.39 3.26
CA ARG A 119 -12.78 6.50 2.26
C ARG A 119 -14.30 6.59 2.34
N ASN A 120 -14.92 7.03 1.26
CA ASN A 120 -16.37 6.88 1.06
C ASN A 120 -16.59 5.66 0.15
N PRO A 121 -17.29 4.61 0.61
CA PRO A 121 -17.63 3.48 -0.24
C PRO A 121 -18.67 3.88 -1.29
N ASP A 122 -18.57 3.29 -2.50
CA ASP A 122 -19.42 3.61 -3.65
C ASP A 122 -20.89 3.21 -3.48
N ASP A 123 -21.18 2.26 -2.60
CA ASP A 123 -22.49 1.61 -2.48
C ASP A 123 -23.34 2.11 -1.31
N GLY A 124 -23.00 3.26 -0.72
CA GLY A 124 -23.74 3.82 0.43
C GLY A 124 -23.74 2.89 1.64
N LYS A 125 -22.78 1.96 1.70
CA LYS A 125 -22.55 1.06 2.83
C LYS A 125 -22.12 1.84 4.07
N SER A 126 -22.43 1.29 5.25
CA SER A 126 -22.08 1.93 6.53
C SER A 126 -20.57 2.20 6.60
N ILE A 127 -20.17 3.22 7.37
CA ILE A 127 -18.76 3.58 7.60
C ILE A 127 -17.94 2.33 7.97
N VAL A 128 -18.59 1.36 8.64
CA VAL A 128 -18.01 0.06 9.03
C VAL A 128 -17.43 -0.75 7.87
N GLN A 129 -18.04 -0.67 6.69
CA GLN A 129 -17.62 -1.46 5.53
C GLN A 129 -16.52 -0.78 4.71
N GLY A 130 -16.24 0.52 4.93
CA GLY A 130 -15.05 1.16 4.40
C GLY A 130 -13.75 0.63 5.03
N PHE A 131 -13.84 0.07 6.23
CA PHE A 131 -12.70 -0.39 7.04
C PHE A 131 -11.98 -1.62 6.48
N GLU A 132 -12.61 -2.41 5.61
CA GLU A 132 -11.99 -3.62 5.04
C GLU A 132 -10.99 -3.32 3.89
N THR A 133 -10.79 -2.04 3.56
CA THR A 133 -9.88 -1.64 2.47
C THR A 133 -8.48 -1.42 3.03
N SER A 134 -7.65 -2.48 3.04
CA SER A 134 -6.21 -2.31 3.31
C SER A 134 -5.61 -1.43 2.21
N THR A 135 -5.02 -0.30 2.63
CA THR A 135 -4.27 0.55 1.70
C THR A 135 -2.89 -0.05 1.54
N ILE A 136 -2.56 -0.43 0.30
CA ILE A 136 -1.20 -0.85 -0.01
C ILE A 136 -0.27 0.33 0.22
N GLN A 137 0.78 0.12 1.01
CA GLN A 137 1.76 1.15 1.24
C GLN A 137 2.55 1.41 -0.03
N VAL A 138 2.59 2.68 -0.40
CA VAL A 138 3.37 3.15 -1.53
C VAL A 138 4.34 4.17 -1.00
N ALA A 139 5.64 3.89 -1.06
CA ALA A 139 6.61 4.96 -1.13
C ALA A 139 7.30 5.03 -2.47
N GLY A 140 7.38 6.25 -3.00
CA GLY A 140 8.13 6.59 -4.18
C GLY A 140 9.26 7.55 -3.84
N ALA A 141 10.45 7.27 -4.35
CA ALA A 141 11.63 8.11 -4.19
C ALA A 141 12.39 8.26 -5.51
N ALA A 142 13.05 9.40 -5.68
CA ALA A 142 13.91 9.69 -6.83
C ALA A 142 15.38 9.38 -6.51
N THR A 143 15.99 8.40 -7.16
CA THR A 143 17.41 8.07 -6.92
C THR A 143 18.29 8.54 -8.09
N GLY A 144 19.45 9.13 -7.78
CA GLY A 144 20.42 9.57 -8.79
C GLY A 144 21.35 10.69 -8.33
N GLN A 145 22.46 10.86 -9.05
CA GLN A 145 23.46 11.90 -8.76
C GLN A 145 23.03 13.27 -9.31
N GLN A 146 23.52 14.34 -8.66
CA GLN A 146 23.25 15.71 -9.08
C GLN A 146 23.81 15.93 -10.50
N GLY A 147 22.96 16.42 -11.42
CA GLY A 147 23.32 16.66 -12.83
C GLY A 147 22.97 15.54 -13.80
N GLN A 148 22.43 14.40 -13.32
CA GLN A 148 21.89 13.33 -14.16
C GLN A 148 20.38 13.18 -13.94
N LYS A 149 19.71 12.62 -14.95
CA LYS A 149 18.31 12.18 -14.81
C LYS A 149 18.24 11.07 -13.75
N ARG A 150 17.23 11.16 -12.89
CA ARG A 150 17.01 10.23 -11.78
C ARG A 150 16.11 9.07 -12.19
N THR A 151 16.16 7.96 -11.47
CA THR A 151 15.19 6.87 -11.59
C THR A 151 14.14 6.97 -10.49
N ILE A 152 13.01 6.30 -10.69
CA ILE A 152 11.97 6.16 -9.68
C ILE A 152 12.11 4.80 -9.03
N LEU A 153 12.11 4.79 -7.70
CA LEU A 153 12.01 3.61 -6.87
C LEU A 153 10.63 3.58 -6.24
N SER A 154 9.99 2.41 -6.17
CA SER A 154 8.71 2.26 -5.48
C SER A 154 8.64 1.01 -4.61
N PHE A 155 7.97 1.12 -3.47
CA PHE A 155 7.66 0.00 -2.58
C PHE A 155 6.16 -0.23 -2.55
N VAL A 156 5.74 -1.49 -2.56
CA VAL A 156 4.33 -1.90 -2.61
C VAL A 156 4.19 -3.16 -1.74
N GLY A 157 3.34 -3.14 -0.72
CA GLY A 157 3.24 -4.27 0.21
C GLY A 157 2.14 -4.14 1.26
N GLY A 158 2.07 -5.15 2.13
CA GLY A 158 1.15 -5.21 3.26
C GLY A 158 1.71 -4.67 4.58
N ILE A 159 2.96 -4.18 4.60
CA ILE A 159 3.59 -3.65 5.82
C ILE A 159 3.37 -2.14 5.90
N ASP A 160 2.51 -1.70 6.82
CA ASP A 160 2.35 -0.30 7.20
C ASP A 160 3.58 0.25 7.95
N LEU A 161 3.90 1.53 7.73
CA LEU A 161 4.97 2.23 8.45
C LEU A 161 4.51 2.68 9.85
N CYS A 162 4.12 1.73 10.68
CA CYS A 162 3.64 1.98 12.03
C CYS A 162 4.19 0.97 13.05
N ASP A 163 3.77 1.12 14.30
CA ASP A 163 4.12 0.23 15.40
C ASP A 163 3.75 -1.23 15.10
N GLY A 164 4.57 -2.15 15.59
CA GLY A 164 4.33 -3.59 15.53
C GLY A 164 4.61 -4.28 14.21
N ARG A 165 5.08 -3.54 13.20
CA ARG A 165 5.37 -4.08 11.87
C ARG A 165 6.84 -4.49 11.70
N TYR A 166 7.71 -4.03 12.59
CA TYR A 166 9.10 -4.47 12.61
C TYR A 166 9.16 -5.88 13.21
N ASP A 167 9.72 -6.83 12.47
CA ASP A 167 10.05 -8.16 12.97
C ASP A 167 11.16 -8.79 12.13
N ILE A 168 11.60 -9.98 12.55
CA ILE A 168 12.63 -10.81 11.92
C ILE A 168 12.09 -12.22 11.69
N GLN A 169 12.78 -13.01 10.87
CA GLN A 169 12.30 -14.34 10.46
C GLN A 169 12.14 -15.30 11.65
N GLU A 170 12.88 -15.07 12.73
CA GLU A 170 12.81 -15.83 13.96
C GLU A 170 11.51 -15.59 14.74
N HIS A 171 10.77 -14.51 14.47
CA HIS A 171 9.56 -14.07 15.19
C HIS A 171 9.68 -14.24 16.71
N PRO A 172 10.69 -13.61 17.34
CA PRO A 172 11.00 -13.80 18.75
C PRO A 172 9.86 -13.35 19.65
N LEU A 173 9.30 -14.29 20.42
CA LEU A 173 8.21 -14.01 21.36
C LEU A 173 8.65 -13.19 22.59
N PHE A 174 9.87 -13.43 23.09
CA PHE A 174 10.34 -12.85 24.37
C PHE A 174 11.75 -12.25 24.32
N SER A 175 12.64 -12.77 23.47
CA SER A 175 14.07 -12.44 23.49
C SER A 175 14.42 -11.03 22.99
N THR A 176 13.42 -10.30 22.47
CA THR A 176 13.59 -8.96 21.89
C THR A 176 12.82 -7.88 22.63
N LEU A 177 12.09 -8.24 23.69
CA LEU A 177 11.28 -7.33 24.50
C LEU A 177 12.11 -6.31 25.29
N ASP A 178 13.37 -6.60 25.56
CA ASP A 178 14.33 -5.70 26.20
C ASP A 178 15.25 -4.99 25.19
N THR A 179 15.09 -5.28 23.89
CA THR A 179 15.91 -4.74 22.80
C THR A 179 15.06 -4.04 21.73
N VAL A 180 14.85 -4.67 20.56
CA VAL A 180 14.29 -4.04 19.36
C VAL A 180 12.77 -3.83 19.41
N HIS A 181 12.07 -4.56 20.28
CA HIS A 181 10.63 -4.45 20.50
C HIS A 181 10.30 -3.75 21.83
N LYS A 182 11.29 -3.25 22.58
CA LYS A 182 11.08 -2.63 23.89
C LYS A 182 10.10 -1.46 23.85
N ASP A 183 10.26 -0.59 22.86
CA ASP A 183 9.43 0.60 22.66
C ASP A 183 8.43 0.42 21.51
N ASP A 184 8.26 -0.82 21.02
CA ASP A 184 7.40 -1.19 19.89
C ASP A 184 6.79 -2.59 20.10
N PHE A 185 6.31 -2.84 21.32
CA PHE A 185 5.68 -4.11 21.66
C PHE A 185 4.23 -4.11 21.15
N HIS A 186 3.97 -4.94 20.15
CA HIS A 186 2.67 -5.05 19.51
C HIS A 186 2.22 -6.51 19.49
N GLN A 187 1.06 -6.78 20.06
CA GLN A 187 0.47 -8.12 20.05
C GLN A 187 -1.02 -8.14 19.63
N PRO A 188 -1.33 -7.70 18.40
CA PRO A 188 -2.51 -8.13 17.64
C PRO A 188 -2.05 -9.02 16.48
N ASN A 189 -2.12 -10.34 16.64
CA ASN A 189 -1.54 -11.32 15.70
C ASN A 189 -1.85 -11.05 14.20
N PHE A 190 -0.83 -10.62 13.44
CA PHE A 190 -0.85 -10.45 11.97
C PHE A 190 0.47 -10.93 11.33
N SER A 191 0.42 -11.37 10.07
CA SER A 191 1.58 -11.62 9.18
C SER A 191 1.42 -10.82 7.87
N GLY A 192 2.53 -10.38 7.25
CA GLY A 192 2.45 -9.62 5.99
C GLY A 192 3.79 -9.45 5.26
N ALA A 193 3.80 -9.74 3.96
CA ALA A 193 4.90 -9.54 3.04
C ALA A 193 4.86 -8.15 2.38
N SER A 194 6.02 -7.62 1.99
CA SER A 194 6.14 -6.43 1.14
C SER A 194 7.06 -6.69 -0.04
N ILE A 195 7.07 -5.80 -1.03
CA ILE A 195 7.86 -6.01 -2.23
C ILE A 195 8.46 -4.68 -2.71
N LYS A 196 9.76 -4.69 -3.06
CA LYS A 196 10.46 -3.60 -3.75
C LYS A 196 10.24 -3.70 -5.24
N LYS A 197 10.00 -2.57 -5.90
CA LYS A 197 9.84 -2.47 -7.36
C LYS A 197 10.73 -1.37 -7.92
N GLU A 198 11.58 -1.70 -8.89
CA GLU A 198 12.44 -0.76 -9.61
C GLU A 198 12.10 -0.72 -11.10
N GLY A 199 12.40 0.35 -11.82
CA GLY A 199 12.17 0.39 -13.28
C GLY A 199 10.77 0.85 -13.67
N SER A 200 10.28 0.38 -14.81
CA SER A 200 9.08 0.92 -15.48
C SER A 200 7.81 0.87 -14.61
N VAL A 201 7.57 -0.23 -13.89
CA VAL A 201 6.40 -0.37 -13.01
C VAL A 201 6.39 0.64 -11.84
N ALA A 202 7.55 1.17 -11.46
CA ALA A 202 7.63 2.18 -10.41
C ALA A 202 6.94 3.49 -10.85
N TRP A 203 6.86 3.75 -12.16
CA TRP A 203 6.04 4.83 -12.72
C TRP A 203 4.54 4.59 -12.56
N ASP A 204 4.08 3.35 -12.65
CA ASP A 204 2.66 3.02 -12.48
C ASP A 204 2.24 3.19 -11.00
N VAL A 205 3.16 2.89 -10.08
CA VAL A 205 2.98 3.15 -8.65
C VAL A 205 2.93 4.65 -8.35
N LEU A 206 3.82 5.46 -8.96
CA LEU A 206 3.76 6.92 -8.88
C LEU A 206 2.44 7.46 -9.48
N LEU A 207 2.01 6.94 -10.64
CA LEU A 207 0.78 7.37 -11.29
C LEU A 207 -0.44 7.10 -10.40
N ASN A 208 -0.49 5.93 -9.74
CA ASN A 208 -1.52 5.63 -8.75
C ASN A 208 -1.54 6.67 -7.61
N PHE A 209 -0.37 7.06 -7.09
CA PHE A 209 -0.29 8.12 -6.07
C PHE A 209 -0.85 9.45 -6.60
N GLN A 210 -0.42 9.87 -7.80
CA GLN A 210 -0.85 11.14 -8.40
C GLN A 210 -2.36 11.18 -8.65
N GLN A 211 -2.97 10.09 -9.14
CA GLN A 211 -4.41 9.99 -9.35
C GLN A 211 -5.21 10.12 -8.05
N ARG A 212 -4.72 9.48 -6.97
CA ARG A 212 -5.35 9.61 -5.63
C ARG A 212 -5.20 11.01 -5.09
N TRP A 213 -3.99 11.56 -5.14
CA TRP A 213 -3.70 12.90 -4.66
C TRP A 213 -4.54 13.96 -5.38
N GLU A 214 -4.61 13.90 -6.70
CA GLU A 214 -5.42 14.82 -7.50
C GLU A 214 -6.91 14.74 -7.13
N LYS A 215 -7.44 13.52 -6.93
CA LYS A 215 -8.84 13.34 -6.56
C LYS A 215 -9.16 13.91 -5.17
N GLN A 216 -8.26 13.74 -4.21
CA GLN A 216 -8.54 13.98 -2.80
C GLN A 216 -8.04 15.34 -2.29
N VAL A 217 -7.03 15.91 -2.96
CA VAL A 217 -6.36 17.15 -2.56
C VAL A 217 -6.36 18.17 -3.71
N GLY A 218 -6.20 17.69 -4.94
CA GLY A 218 -6.00 18.52 -6.13
C GLY A 218 -4.55 18.49 -6.64
N ASN A 219 -4.30 19.14 -7.76
CA ASN A 219 -3.05 18.99 -8.52
C ASN A 219 -1.92 19.96 -8.13
N GLN A 220 -2.19 20.97 -7.30
CA GLN A 220 -1.29 22.10 -7.00
C GLN A 220 0.09 21.67 -6.49
N LEU A 221 0.14 20.58 -5.72
CA LEU A 221 1.37 20.09 -5.11
C LEU A 221 2.07 19.04 -5.98
N LEU A 222 1.44 18.45 -6.98
CA LEU A 222 2.07 17.43 -7.82
C LEU A 222 3.13 18.03 -8.75
N PHE A 223 4.08 17.21 -9.21
CA PHE A 223 4.92 17.60 -10.34
C PHE A 223 4.11 17.52 -11.63
N SER A 224 4.24 18.53 -12.50
CA SER A 224 3.74 18.46 -13.86
C SER A 224 4.50 17.40 -14.66
N SER A 225 3.87 16.82 -15.68
CA SER A 225 4.51 15.86 -16.59
C SER A 225 5.82 16.40 -17.17
N SER A 226 5.85 17.69 -17.55
CA SER A 226 7.07 18.35 -18.06
C SER A 226 8.24 18.33 -17.06
N LYS A 227 7.98 18.57 -15.77
CA LYS A 227 9.01 18.50 -14.72
C LYS A 227 9.46 17.06 -14.50
N LEU A 228 8.55 16.09 -14.60
CA LEU A 228 8.93 14.68 -14.50
C LEU A 228 9.85 14.28 -15.66
N ASP A 229 9.55 14.69 -16.89
CA ASP A 229 10.39 14.38 -18.06
C ASP A 229 11.77 15.07 -18.00
N GLU A 230 11.85 16.26 -17.39
CA GLU A 230 13.10 16.98 -17.16
C GLU A 230 13.99 16.23 -16.16
N TYR A 231 13.42 15.80 -15.03
CA TYR A 231 14.18 15.25 -13.92
C TYR A 231 14.44 13.74 -13.99
N PHE A 232 13.61 12.98 -14.69
CA PHE A 232 13.64 11.52 -14.65
C PHE A 232 14.01 10.90 -16.00
N VAL A 233 14.57 9.69 -15.93
CA VAL A 233 14.77 8.84 -17.10
C VAL A 233 13.40 8.38 -17.63
N PRO A 234 13.22 8.25 -18.96
CA PRO A 234 11.99 7.72 -19.53
C PRO A 234 11.63 6.35 -18.96
N ARG A 235 10.33 6.01 -18.97
CA ARG A 235 9.80 4.73 -18.46
C ARG A 235 10.48 3.49 -19.07
N SER A 236 11.03 3.62 -20.28
CA SER A 236 11.64 2.53 -21.05
C SER A 236 13.12 2.26 -20.70
N THR A 237 13.70 2.96 -19.73
CA THR A 237 15.12 2.77 -19.37
C THR A 237 15.28 1.61 -18.38
N VAL A 238 16.00 0.58 -18.83
CA VAL A 238 16.32 -0.64 -18.08
C VAL A 238 17.42 -0.36 -17.05
N ALA A 239 17.22 -0.75 -15.79
CA ALA A 239 18.22 -0.58 -14.73
C ALA A 239 19.37 -1.60 -14.79
N THR A 240 19.17 -2.76 -15.44
CA THR A 240 20.14 -3.86 -15.47
C THR A 240 20.43 -4.35 -16.89
N THR A 241 21.68 -4.74 -17.13
CA THR A 241 22.09 -5.41 -18.37
C THR A 241 22.03 -6.93 -18.28
N ASN A 242 21.77 -7.48 -17.08
CA ASN A 242 21.73 -8.91 -16.82
C ASN A 242 20.30 -9.44 -17.04
N GLU A 243 20.05 -10.08 -18.18
CA GLU A 243 18.76 -10.66 -18.53
C GLU A 243 18.25 -11.67 -17.48
N ASN A 244 19.14 -12.36 -16.75
CA ASN A 244 18.76 -13.36 -15.75
C ASN A 244 18.17 -12.76 -14.46
N GLU A 245 18.32 -11.46 -14.24
CA GLU A 245 17.78 -10.75 -13.07
C GLU A 245 16.57 -9.86 -13.44
N THR A 246 16.09 -9.95 -14.68
CA THR A 246 14.96 -9.15 -15.18
C THR A 246 13.61 -9.78 -14.83
N TRP A 247 12.63 -8.96 -14.46
CA TRP A 247 11.26 -9.38 -14.17
C TRP A 247 10.26 -8.63 -15.02
N ASN A 248 9.26 -9.33 -15.56
CA ASN A 248 8.05 -8.72 -16.12
C ASN A 248 7.04 -8.48 -15.00
N VAL A 249 6.58 -7.25 -14.85
CA VAL A 249 5.74 -6.86 -13.71
C VAL A 249 4.57 -6.04 -14.19
N GLN A 250 3.39 -6.33 -13.65
CA GLN A 250 2.17 -5.60 -13.89
C GLN A 250 1.61 -5.14 -12.54
N LEU A 251 1.23 -3.86 -12.45
CA LEU A 251 0.56 -3.32 -11.27
C LEU A 251 -0.94 -3.59 -11.36
N PHE A 252 -1.53 -4.00 -10.23
CA PHE A 252 -2.96 -4.22 -10.10
C PHE A 252 -3.48 -3.42 -8.91
N ARG A 253 -4.74 -3.01 -8.95
CA ARG A 253 -5.39 -2.23 -7.89
C ARG A 253 -6.82 -2.70 -7.62
N SER A 254 -7.32 -2.29 -6.45
CA SER A 254 -8.74 -2.23 -6.12
C SER A 254 -9.03 -0.80 -5.71
N ILE A 255 -9.64 -0.03 -6.61
CA ILE A 255 -9.91 1.40 -6.40
C ILE A 255 -11.07 1.86 -7.30
N ASP A 256 -11.78 2.91 -6.92
CA ASP A 256 -12.88 3.48 -7.71
C ASP A 256 -12.64 4.96 -8.02
N GLY A 257 -13.48 5.51 -8.91
CA GLY A 257 -13.49 6.92 -9.30
C GLY A 257 -13.80 7.89 -8.16
N GLY A 258 -14.25 7.41 -7.00
CA GLY A 258 -14.36 8.19 -5.77
C GLY A 258 -13.01 8.46 -5.12
N ALA A 259 -12.04 7.56 -5.29
CA ALA A 259 -10.72 7.63 -4.67
C ALA A 259 -9.58 8.01 -5.63
N ALA A 260 -9.77 7.91 -6.95
CA ALA A 260 -8.77 8.26 -7.95
C ALA A 260 -9.36 9.05 -9.14
N SER A 261 -8.57 9.98 -9.69
CA SER A 261 -8.88 10.71 -10.91
C SER A 261 -8.45 9.94 -12.16
N GLY A 262 -8.95 10.38 -13.33
CA GLY A 262 -8.43 9.94 -14.63
C GLY A 262 -9.00 8.64 -15.18
N PHE A 263 -10.06 8.07 -14.57
CA PHE A 263 -10.81 6.98 -15.20
C PHE A 263 -11.54 7.45 -16.47
N PRO A 264 -11.61 6.64 -17.53
CA PRO A 264 -12.38 6.95 -18.72
C PRO A 264 -13.85 7.14 -18.37
N GLN A 265 -14.52 8.08 -19.03
CA GLN A 265 -15.95 8.31 -18.83
C GLN A 265 -16.81 7.50 -19.81
N ASP A 266 -16.22 7.14 -20.95
CA ASP A 266 -16.88 6.32 -21.95
C ASP A 266 -16.91 4.84 -21.51
N PRO A 267 -18.07 4.15 -21.53
CA PRO A 267 -18.16 2.76 -21.12
C PRO A 267 -17.35 1.79 -21.98
N GLU A 268 -17.15 2.07 -23.28
CA GLU A 268 -16.36 1.21 -24.17
C GLU A 268 -14.88 1.30 -23.78
N ASP A 269 -14.37 2.52 -23.60
CA ASP A 269 -13.00 2.76 -23.10
C ASP A 269 -12.79 2.11 -21.71
N ALA A 270 -13.80 2.19 -20.82
CA ALA A 270 -13.74 1.56 -19.51
C ALA A 270 -13.67 0.03 -19.60
N ALA A 271 -14.51 -0.57 -20.45
CA ALA A 271 -14.54 -2.02 -20.65
C ALA A 271 -13.24 -2.54 -21.29
N GLU A 272 -12.64 -1.80 -22.23
CA GLU A 272 -11.33 -2.14 -22.82
C GLU A 272 -10.21 -2.21 -21.77
N LEU A 273 -10.30 -1.39 -20.72
CA LEU A 273 -9.36 -1.38 -19.60
C LEU A 273 -9.74 -2.38 -18.48
N GLY A 274 -10.80 -3.18 -18.66
CA GLY A 274 -11.28 -4.13 -17.64
C GLY A 274 -11.95 -3.46 -16.44
N LEU A 275 -12.33 -2.19 -16.55
CA LEU A 275 -13.04 -1.46 -15.51
C LEU A 275 -14.53 -1.82 -15.54
N VAL A 276 -15.16 -1.77 -14.37
CA VAL A 276 -16.59 -2.09 -14.24
C VAL A 276 -17.34 -0.90 -13.65
N SER A 277 -18.59 -0.70 -14.08
CA SER A 277 -19.46 0.30 -13.48
C SER A 277 -19.90 -0.17 -12.08
N GLY A 278 -19.63 0.66 -11.08
CA GLY A 278 -20.21 0.55 -9.75
C GLY A 278 -21.59 1.19 -9.68
N LYS A 279 -22.00 1.61 -8.49
CA LYS A 279 -23.27 2.33 -8.29
C LYS A 279 -23.12 3.79 -8.70
N ASP A 280 -22.12 4.46 -8.16
CA ASP A 280 -21.88 5.89 -8.38
C ASP A 280 -20.55 6.13 -9.13
N ASN A 281 -19.62 5.17 -9.13
CA ASN A 281 -18.28 5.32 -9.71
C ASN A 281 -17.83 4.10 -10.53
N ILE A 282 -16.97 4.33 -11.51
CA ILE A 282 -16.22 3.27 -12.20
C ILE A 282 -15.21 2.66 -11.22
N THR A 283 -15.06 1.34 -11.26
CA THR A 283 -14.24 0.54 -10.34
C THR A 283 -13.19 -0.24 -11.11
N ASP A 284 -11.94 -0.11 -10.68
CA ASP A 284 -10.81 -0.98 -10.99
C ASP A 284 -10.80 -2.14 -9.99
N ARG A 285 -10.91 -3.36 -10.52
CA ARG A 285 -10.90 -4.63 -9.78
C ARG A 285 -9.79 -5.56 -10.27
N SER A 286 -8.74 -4.99 -10.85
CA SER A 286 -7.66 -5.72 -11.50
C SER A 286 -6.89 -6.64 -10.55
N ILE A 287 -6.87 -6.37 -9.23
CA ILE A 287 -6.34 -7.35 -8.24
C ILE A 287 -7.14 -8.64 -8.32
N HIS A 288 -8.48 -8.56 -8.28
CA HIS A 288 -9.35 -9.74 -8.35
C HIS A 288 -9.11 -10.51 -9.65
N ASP A 289 -9.05 -9.80 -10.78
CA ASP A 289 -8.87 -10.41 -12.08
C ASP A 289 -7.47 -11.04 -12.23
N ALA A 290 -6.44 -10.44 -11.65
CA ALA A 290 -5.09 -11.00 -11.59
C ALA A 290 -5.03 -12.30 -10.78
N TYR A 291 -5.66 -12.34 -9.60
CA TYR A 291 -5.77 -13.56 -8.79
C TYR A 291 -6.49 -14.67 -9.56
N ILE A 292 -7.63 -14.38 -10.21
CA ILE A 292 -8.36 -15.36 -11.05
C ILE A 292 -7.44 -15.92 -12.14
N ASN A 293 -6.76 -15.04 -12.88
CA ASN A 293 -5.89 -15.46 -13.98
C ASN A 293 -4.67 -16.26 -13.50
N ALA A 294 -4.08 -15.89 -12.35
CA ALA A 294 -2.97 -16.63 -11.75
C ALA A 294 -3.39 -18.04 -11.32
N ILE A 295 -4.56 -18.18 -10.70
CA ILE A 295 -5.12 -19.49 -10.31
C ILE A 295 -5.44 -20.34 -11.54
N ARG A 296 -6.14 -19.77 -12.53
CA ARG A 296 -6.55 -20.50 -13.75
C ARG A 296 -5.39 -21.03 -14.58
N ARG A 297 -4.24 -20.32 -14.59
CA ARG A 297 -3.05 -20.73 -15.36
C ARG A 297 -2.09 -21.64 -14.60
N ALA A 298 -2.29 -21.83 -13.29
CA ALA A 298 -1.41 -22.64 -12.47
C ALA A 298 -1.43 -24.10 -12.95
N LYS A 299 -0.25 -24.72 -13.06
CA LYS A 299 -0.09 -26.11 -13.55
C LYS A 299 0.38 -27.11 -12.49
N ASN A 300 0.97 -26.62 -11.39
CA ASN A 300 1.63 -27.46 -10.40
C ASN A 300 1.02 -27.25 -9.01
N PHE A 301 1.29 -26.10 -8.38
CA PHE A 301 0.75 -25.75 -7.08
C PHE A 301 0.51 -24.24 -6.98
N ILE A 302 -0.26 -23.84 -5.98
CA ILE A 302 -0.48 -22.44 -5.59
C ILE A 302 -0.17 -22.35 -4.11
N TYR A 303 0.67 -21.40 -3.74
CA TYR A 303 0.97 -21.06 -2.35
C TYR A 303 0.32 -19.72 -2.02
N THR A 304 -0.32 -19.62 -0.86
CA THR A 304 -1.01 -18.40 -0.43
C THR A 304 -0.77 -18.13 1.05
N GLU A 305 -0.31 -16.92 1.36
CA GLU A 305 -0.32 -16.35 2.71
C GLU A 305 -1.30 -15.18 2.74
N ASN A 306 -2.52 -15.42 3.22
CA ASN A 306 -3.53 -14.37 3.33
C ASN A 306 -4.68 -14.82 4.24
N HIS A 307 -5.48 -13.86 4.72
CA HIS A 307 -6.78 -14.16 5.32
C HIS A 307 -7.74 -14.72 4.27
N PHE A 308 -8.36 -15.87 4.57
CA PHE A 308 -9.18 -16.62 3.60
C PHE A 308 -10.64 -16.74 4.05
N VAL A 309 -11.49 -15.80 3.65
CA VAL A 309 -12.96 -15.92 3.71
C VAL A 309 -13.55 -15.26 2.46
N ARG A 310 -13.92 -16.05 1.44
CA ARG A 310 -14.40 -15.52 0.14
C ARG A 310 -15.40 -16.46 -0.54
N SER A 311 -15.95 -15.99 -1.66
CA SER A 311 -16.82 -16.75 -2.59
C SER A 311 -18.11 -17.29 -1.96
N SER A 312 -18.74 -16.49 -1.10
CA SER A 312 -19.94 -16.88 -0.34
C SER A 312 -21.15 -17.24 -1.19
N HIS A 313 -21.20 -16.82 -2.45
CA HIS A 313 -22.23 -17.24 -3.41
C HIS A 313 -22.23 -18.76 -3.68
N GLY A 314 -21.14 -19.48 -3.36
CA GLY A 314 -21.04 -20.93 -3.48
C GLY A 314 -21.22 -21.69 -2.17
N TRP A 315 -21.46 -21.02 -1.04
CA TRP A 315 -21.61 -21.67 0.26
C TRP A 315 -22.96 -22.37 0.37
N GLN A 316 -23.00 -23.51 1.06
CA GLN A 316 -24.28 -24.19 1.32
C GLN A 316 -25.06 -23.41 2.39
N ALA A 317 -26.34 -23.14 2.11
CA ALA A 317 -27.21 -22.37 3.01
C ALA A 317 -27.40 -23.00 4.40
N TYR A 318 -27.14 -24.30 4.55
CA TYR A 318 -27.58 -25.07 5.71
C TYR A 318 -26.72 -24.85 6.97
N GLU A 319 -25.52 -24.29 6.87
CA GLU A 319 -24.64 -24.06 8.02
C GLU A 319 -24.79 -22.66 8.64
N ILE A 320 -25.46 -21.73 7.95
CA ILE A 320 -25.49 -20.32 8.36
C ILE A 320 -26.79 -19.96 9.10
N GLY A 321 -27.72 -20.92 9.30
CA GLY A 321 -29.03 -20.65 9.92
C GLY A 321 -29.83 -19.55 9.20
N ILE A 322 -29.45 -19.24 7.96
CA ILE A 322 -30.04 -18.19 7.14
C ILE A 322 -30.65 -18.86 5.92
N ASP A 323 -31.98 -18.92 5.93
CA ASP A 323 -32.74 -19.27 4.74
C ASP A 323 -32.64 -18.11 3.75
N ILE A 324 -31.73 -18.24 2.79
CA ILE A 324 -31.48 -17.26 1.72
C ILE A 324 -32.75 -16.99 0.89
N ARG A 325 -33.72 -17.91 0.89
CA ARG A 325 -35.02 -17.71 0.22
C ARG A 325 -35.99 -16.85 1.04
N LYS A 326 -35.77 -16.72 2.36
CA LYS A 326 -36.62 -15.90 3.25
C LYS A 326 -36.06 -14.52 3.53
N ASN A 327 -34.80 -14.26 3.18
CA ASN A 327 -34.19 -12.96 3.41
C ASN A 327 -33.43 -12.50 2.15
N PRO A 328 -34.10 -11.82 1.21
CA PRO A 328 -33.47 -11.33 -0.02
C PRO A 328 -32.49 -10.18 0.22
N ASN A 329 -32.26 -9.79 1.48
CA ASN A 329 -31.42 -8.66 1.84
C ASN A 329 -30.00 -9.16 2.21
N PRO A 330 -29.00 -9.05 1.32
CA PRO A 330 -27.64 -9.59 1.54
C PRO A 330 -26.91 -8.97 2.75
N THR A 331 -27.39 -7.83 3.25
CA THR A 331 -26.80 -7.10 4.38
C THR A 331 -26.91 -7.87 5.70
N LEU A 332 -27.98 -8.65 5.90
CA LEU A 332 -28.22 -9.41 7.15
C LEU A 332 -27.39 -10.70 7.27
N ILE A 333 -26.75 -11.14 6.18
CA ILE A 333 -25.97 -12.39 6.16
C ILE A 333 -24.60 -12.22 6.83
N LYS A 334 -24.08 -10.99 6.86
CA LYS A 334 -22.72 -10.71 7.33
C LYS A 334 -22.60 -10.67 8.86
N ASP A 335 -23.65 -10.26 9.57
CA ASP A 335 -23.62 -10.07 11.03
C ASP A 335 -23.51 -11.38 11.83
N LYS A 336 -23.64 -12.56 11.17
CA LYS A 336 -23.58 -13.88 11.82
C LYS A 336 -22.32 -14.69 11.52
N ILE A 337 -21.42 -14.21 10.65
CA ILE A 337 -20.18 -14.94 10.34
C ILE A 337 -19.18 -14.69 11.47
N LYS A 338 -19.11 -15.63 12.42
CA LYS A 338 -18.04 -15.69 13.42
C LYS A 338 -16.78 -16.22 12.72
N ILE A 339 -15.83 -15.34 12.43
CA ILE A 339 -14.54 -15.72 11.84
C ILE A 339 -13.66 -16.29 12.96
N GLU A 340 -13.51 -17.61 13.01
CA GLU A 340 -12.48 -18.27 13.83
C GLU A 340 -11.20 -18.40 13.00
N TYR A 341 -10.12 -17.75 13.46
CA TYR A 341 -8.81 -17.78 12.85
C TYR A 341 -8.06 -19.04 13.30
N ILE A 342 -7.70 -19.91 12.36
CA ILE A 342 -6.73 -20.99 12.57
C ILE A 342 -5.51 -20.67 11.69
N SER A 343 -4.42 -20.27 12.32
CA SER A 343 -3.10 -20.12 11.68
C SER A 343 -2.40 -21.48 11.71
N GLU A 344 -2.36 -22.19 10.58
CA GLU A 344 -1.51 -23.37 10.41
C GLU A 344 -0.33 -23.02 9.48
N ARG A 345 0.88 -22.99 10.04
CA ARG A 345 2.14 -23.07 9.28
C ARG A 345 2.31 -24.52 8.81
N LEU A 346 2.34 -24.74 7.50
CA LEU A 346 2.85 -25.97 6.90
C LEU A 346 4.04 -25.63 6.00
N VAL A 347 5.24 -25.98 6.49
CA VAL A 347 6.47 -26.06 5.69
C VAL A 347 6.62 -27.52 5.24
N SER A 348 6.85 -27.75 3.95
CA SER A 348 7.24 -29.05 3.42
C SER A 348 8.04 -28.90 2.11
N PHE A 349 9.37 -29.00 2.27
CA PHE A 349 10.45 -29.30 1.31
C PHE A 349 10.62 -28.50 0.01
#